data_AF-A0A6I3CWT0-F1
#
_entry.id   AF-A0A6I3CWT0-F1
#
_cell.length_a   1.000
_cell.length_b   1.000
_cell.length_c   1.000
_cell.angle_alpha   90.00
_cell.angle_beta   90.00
_cell.angle_gamma   90.00
#
_symmetry.space_group_name_H-M   'P 1'
#
loop_
_entity.id
_entity.type
_entity.pdbx_description
1 polymer ?
#
loop_
_entity_poly.entity_id
_entity_poly.type
_entity_poly.pdbx_seq_one_letter_code
_entity_poly.pdbx_strand_id
1 'polypeptide(L)'
;MAFLHATAHASAPAIDNEAKKRSLTPYLLLLPGMVWLIGFFVLPIATLASTSTMTRPEGAAVGTYVQSLRFQNYFDAFNANKDQFFRSFLYAGIATLLALAISYPLAYM
;
A
#
# COMPACT_ATOMS: atom_id res chain seq x y z
N MET A 1 46.11 -4.38 -65.05
CA MET A 1 46.07 -5.64 -64.27
C MET A 1 45.44 -5.31 -62.92
N ALA A 2 44.13 -5.13 -62.86
CA ALA A 2 43.15 -6.21 -62.68
C ALA A 2 43.33 -6.91 -61.34
N PHE A 3 42.58 -6.49 -60.31
CA PHE A 3 42.07 -7.37 -59.26
C PHE A 3 40.73 -6.83 -58.75
N LEU A 4 39.68 -7.21 -59.46
CA LEU A 4 38.35 -7.47 -58.91
C LEU A 4 38.50 -8.52 -57.81
N HIS A 5 38.02 -8.26 -56.59
CA HIS A 5 37.68 -9.32 -55.63
C HIS A 5 36.43 -8.91 -54.82
N ALA A 6 35.34 -9.59 -55.19
CA ALA A 6 34.25 -10.07 -54.34
C ALA A 6 33.67 -9.14 -53.26
N THR A 7 32.48 -8.62 -53.55
CA THR A 7 31.48 -8.25 -52.54
C THR A 7 31.07 -9.50 -51.75
N ALA A 8 31.66 -9.72 -50.58
CA ALA A 8 31.13 -10.65 -49.60
C ALA A 8 29.80 -10.07 -49.07
N HIS A 9 28.69 -10.63 -49.54
CA HIS A 9 27.37 -10.39 -48.96
C HIS A 9 27.38 -11.00 -47.56
N ALA A 10 27.72 -10.20 -46.56
CA ALA A 10 27.56 -10.58 -45.17
C ALA A 10 26.06 -10.74 -44.91
N SER A 11 25.61 -11.99 -44.86
CA SER A 11 24.29 -12.34 -44.33
C SER A 11 24.21 -11.79 -42.90
N ALA A 12 23.39 -10.76 -42.71
CA ALA A 12 23.09 -10.21 -41.39
C ALA A 12 22.62 -11.33 -40.46
N PRO A 13 23.02 -11.34 -39.18
CA PRO A 13 22.51 -12.34 -38.25
C PRO A 13 21.00 -12.16 -38.17
N ALA A 14 20.26 -13.26 -38.32
CA ALA A 14 18.84 -13.26 -38.03
C ALA A 14 18.69 -12.81 -36.57
N ILE A 15 18.04 -11.67 -36.34
CA ILE A 15 17.61 -11.27 -35.00
C ILE A 15 16.51 -12.27 -34.63
N ASP A 16 16.91 -13.33 -33.96
CA ASP A 16 16.04 -14.15 -33.16
C ASP A 16 15.35 -13.23 -32.16
N ASN A 17 14.14 -12.82 -32.52
CA ASN A 17 13.19 -12.32 -31.56
C ASN A 17 12.78 -13.52 -30.70
N GLU A 18 13.70 -14.00 -29.85
CA GLU A 18 13.31 -14.76 -28.67
C GLU A 18 12.40 -13.82 -27.88
N ALA A 19 11.09 -14.04 -28.04
CA ALA A 19 10.08 -13.41 -27.22
C ALA A 19 10.47 -13.70 -25.76
N LYS A 20 11.11 -12.71 -25.11
CA LYS A 20 11.68 -12.81 -23.78
C LYS A 20 10.63 -13.45 -22.87
N LYS A 21 10.81 -14.75 -22.57
CA LYS A 21 9.84 -15.50 -21.75
C LYS A 21 9.73 -14.76 -20.42
N ARG A 22 8.57 -14.15 -20.15
CA ARG A 22 8.32 -13.45 -18.90
C ARG A 22 8.45 -14.47 -17.78
N SER A 23 9.50 -14.31 -16.97
CA SER A 23 9.73 -15.17 -15.83
C SER A 23 8.64 -14.93 -14.77
N LEU A 24 8.03 -16.02 -14.28
CA LEU A 24 7.08 -15.99 -13.16
C LEU A 24 7.79 -15.95 -11.80
N THR A 25 9.11 -16.16 -11.77
CA THR A 25 9.93 -16.18 -10.54
C THR A 25 9.68 -14.97 -9.62
N PRO A 26 9.67 -13.70 -10.08
CA PRO A 26 9.40 -12.57 -9.19
C PRO A 26 8.01 -12.62 -8.54
N TYR A 27 6.98 -13.13 -9.23
CA TYR A 27 5.64 -13.26 -8.66
C TYR A 27 5.55 -14.39 -7.64
N LEU A 28 6.26 -15.49 -7.89
CA LEU A 28 6.32 -16.62 -6.95
C LEU A 28 7.03 -16.22 -5.65
N LEU A 29 8.07 -15.38 -5.74
CA LEU A 29 8.78 -14.83 -4.58
C LEU A 29 7.95 -13.77 -3.83
N LEU A 30 7.06 -13.05 -4.52
CA LEU A 30 6.12 -12.11 -3.90
C LEU A 30 5.00 -12.82 -3.12
N LEU A 31 4.55 -13.98 -3.61
CA LEU A 31 3.41 -14.72 -3.09
C LEU A 31 3.43 -14.94 -1.56
N PRO A 32 4.51 -15.40 -0.90
CA PRO A 32 4.52 -15.57 0.55
C PRO A 32 4.31 -14.25 1.31
N GLY A 33 4.90 -13.15 0.83
CA GLY A 33 4.68 -11.82 1.39
C GLY A 33 3.23 -11.37 1.22
N MET A 34 2.61 -11.68 0.07
CA MET A 34 1.20 -11.35 -0.15
C MET A 34 0.26 -12.16 0.74
N VAL A 35 0.50 -13.47 0.89
CA VAL A 35 -0.30 -14.32 1.78
C VAL A 35 -0.20 -13.80 3.22
N TRP A 36 1.00 -13.39 3.64
CA TRP A 36 1.21 -12.77 4.95
C TRP A 36 0.42 -11.47 5.12
N LEU A 37 0.51 -10.54 4.15
CA LEU A 37 -0.24 -9.28 4.19
C LEU A 37 -1.75 -9.53 4.20
N ILE A 38 -2.24 -10.48 3.41
CA ILE A 38 -3.68 -10.80 3.40
C ILE A 38 -4.11 -11.33 4.77
N GLY A 39 -3.37 -12.29 5.32
CA GLY A 39 -3.68 -12.92 6.59
C GLY A 39 -3.67 -11.95 7.78
N PHE A 40 -2.64 -11.10 7.87
CA PHE A 40 -2.39 -10.27 9.06
C PHE A 40 -2.81 -8.80 8.91
N PHE A 41 -3.12 -8.35 7.70
CA PHE A 41 -3.48 -6.96 7.45
C PHE A 41 -4.86 -6.85 6.81
N VAL A 42 -5.08 -7.51 5.67
CA VAL A 42 -6.35 -7.37 4.93
C VAL A 42 -7.52 -7.99 5.67
N LEU A 43 -7.39 -9.22 6.16
CA LEU A 43 -8.46 -9.88 6.89
C LEU A 43 -8.86 -9.11 8.17
N PRO A 44 -7.94 -8.66 9.04
CA PRO A 44 -8.29 -7.83 10.19
C PRO A 44 -8.91 -6.48 9.82
N ILE A 45 -8.47 -5.84 8.74
CA ILE A 45 -9.11 -4.59 8.27
C ILE A 45 -10.53 -4.85 7.79
N ALA A 46 -10.78 -5.96 7.09
CA ALA A 46 -12.12 -6.31 6.62
C ALA A 46 -13.08 -6.55 7.80
N THR A 47 -12.62 -7.24 8.86
CA THR A 47 -13.44 -7.44 10.06
C THR A 47 -13.69 -6.12 10.77
N LEU A 48 -12.66 -5.28 10.94
CA LEU A 48 -12.81 -3.98 11.57
C LEU A 48 -13.74 -3.06 10.78
N ALA A 49 -13.62 -3.04 9.46
CA ALA A 49 -14.50 -2.28 8.57
C ALA A 49 -15.96 -2.74 8.73
N SER A 50 -16.20 -4.06 8.72
CA SER A 50 -17.54 -4.62 8.96
C SER A 50 -18.08 -4.25 10.34
N THR A 51 -17.31 -4.48 11.41
CA THR A 51 -17.72 -4.19 12.79
C THR A 51 -17.92 -2.70 13.03
N SER A 52 -17.18 -1.83 12.34
CA SER A 52 -17.31 -0.38 12.51
C SER A 52 -18.68 0.17 12.10
N THR A 53 -19.44 -0.56 11.27
CA THR A 53 -20.82 -0.21 10.90
C THR A 53 -21.88 -0.98 11.71
N MET A 54 -21.49 -1.81 12.67
CA MET A 54 -22.41 -2.57 13.51
C MET A 54 -22.88 -1.74 14.71
N THR A 55 -23.96 -2.19 15.34
CA THR A 55 -24.42 -1.64 16.62
C THR A 55 -24.61 -2.75 17.63
N ARG A 56 -24.40 -2.41 18.91
CA ARG A 56 -24.78 -3.28 20.02
C ARG A 56 -26.29 -3.11 20.28
N PRO A 57 -27.10 -4.18 20.22
CA PRO A 57 -28.50 -4.11 20.62
C PRO A 57 -28.65 -3.66 22.07
N GLU A 58 -29.74 -2.98 22.40
CA GLU A 58 -30.03 -2.59 23.78
C GLU A 58 -30.11 -3.82 24.69
N GLY A 59 -29.50 -3.74 25.87
CA GLY A 59 -29.43 -4.85 26.82
C GLY A 59 -28.47 -5.99 26.44
N ALA A 60 -27.84 -5.97 25.27
CA ALA A 60 -26.88 -7.01 24.88
C ALA A 60 -25.54 -6.90 25.63
N ALA A 61 -24.90 -8.03 25.91
CA ALA A 61 -23.57 -8.08 26.52
C ALA A 61 -22.51 -7.38 25.63
N VAL A 62 -21.48 -6.81 26.25
CA VAL A 62 -20.33 -6.24 25.54
C VAL A 62 -19.69 -7.32 24.65
N GLY A 63 -19.35 -6.98 23.41
CA GLY A 63 -18.88 -7.94 22.41
C GLY A 63 -19.98 -8.49 21.50
N THR A 64 -21.26 -8.25 21.81
CA THR A 64 -22.38 -8.63 20.95
C THR A 64 -22.73 -7.48 20.01
N TYR A 65 -22.50 -7.67 18.72
CA TYR A 65 -22.79 -6.67 17.70
C TYR A 65 -23.61 -7.29 16.57
N VAL A 66 -24.56 -6.53 16.04
CA VAL A 66 -25.36 -6.91 14.88
C VAL A 66 -25.12 -5.92 13.76
N GLN A 67 -25.08 -6.42 12.53
CA GLN A 67 -24.90 -5.56 11.38
C GLN A 67 -26.12 -4.66 11.18
N SER A 68 -25.90 -3.35 11.28
CA SER A 68 -26.93 -2.31 11.12
C SER A 68 -26.56 -1.26 10.09
N LEU A 69 -25.38 -1.38 9.45
CA LEU A 69 -24.85 -0.43 8.46
C LEU A 69 -24.87 1.02 8.97
N ARG A 70 -24.61 1.20 10.26
CA ARG A 70 -24.70 2.50 10.93
C ARG A 70 -23.42 3.32 10.76
N PHE A 71 -23.31 4.00 9.63
CA PHE A 71 -22.23 4.95 9.37
C PHE A 71 -22.20 6.14 10.35
N GLN A 72 -23.30 6.42 11.04
CA GLN A 72 -23.35 7.44 12.10
C GLN A 72 -22.36 7.17 13.24
N ASN A 73 -21.91 5.92 13.41
CA ASN A 73 -20.86 5.55 14.35
C ASN A 73 -19.61 6.44 14.21
N TYR A 74 -19.23 6.82 12.98
CA TYR A 74 -18.06 7.68 12.75
C TYR A 74 -18.27 9.10 13.27
N PHE A 75 -19.44 9.68 13.03
CA PHE A 75 -19.77 11.02 13.54
C PHE A 75 -19.86 11.03 15.06
N ASP A 76 -20.48 10.02 15.66
CA ASP A 76 -20.58 9.90 17.11
C ASP A 76 -19.19 9.74 17.75
N ALA A 77 -18.35 8.88 17.18
CA ALA A 77 -16.97 8.67 17.63
C ALA A 77 -16.13 9.94 17.50
N PHE A 78 -16.24 10.66 16.37
CA PHE A 78 -15.57 11.96 16.19
C PHE A 78 -16.07 12.97 17.23
N ASN A 79 -17.38 13.07 17.40
CA ASN A 79 -18.00 14.02 18.31
C ASN A 79 -17.62 13.78 19.78
N ALA A 80 -17.51 12.52 20.18
CA ALA A 80 -17.11 12.12 21.53
C ALA A 80 -15.61 12.33 21.82
N ASN A 81 -14.77 12.42 20.78
CA ASN A 81 -13.31 12.46 20.93
C ASN A 81 -12.65 13.70 20.26
N LYS A 82 -13.42 14.77 20.01
CA LYS A 82 -12.93 15.94 19.25
C LYS A 82 -11.65 16.55 19.83
N ASP A 83 -11.55 16.64 21.15
CA ASP A 83 -10.40 17.23 21.81
C ASP A 83 -9.13 16.41 21.57
N GLN A 84 -9.24 15.08 21.60
CA GLN A 84 -8.14 14.17 21.30
C GLN A 84 -7.74 14.27 19.82
N PHE A 85 -8.71 14.34 18.91
CA PHE A 85 -8.44 14.57 17.48
C PHE A 85 -7.69 15.89 17.27
N PHE A 86 -8.17 16.98 17.85
CA PHE A 86 -7.56 18.30 17.69
C PHE A 86 -6.12 18.33 18.23
N ARG A 87 -5.89 17.80 19.43
CA ARG A 87 -4.54 17.70 20.02
C ARG A 87 -3.61 16.87 19.15
N SER A 88 -4.08 15.75 18.61
CA SER A 88 -3.28 14.88 17.74
C SER A 88 -2.87 15.60 16.45
N PHE A 89 -3.80 16.31 15.80
CA PHE A 89 -3.48 17.12 14.62
C PHE A 89 -2.50 18.24 14.94
N LEU A 90 -2.69 18.94 16.07
CA LEU A 90 -1.78 20.00 16.50
C LEU A 90 -0.38 19.46 16.74
N TYR A 91 -0.24 18.36 17.48
CA TYR A 91 1.06 17.75 17.78
C TYR A 91 1.73 17.20 16.52
N ALA A 92 0.99 16.52 15.65
CA ALA A 92 1.54 16.02 14.39
C ALA A 92 2.00 17.18 13.48
N GLY A 93 1.23 18.28 13.41
CA GLY A 93 1.60 19.47 12.65
C GLY A 93 2.88 20.12 13.18
N ILE A 94 2.95 20.36 14.49
CA ILE A 94 4.16 20.91 15.14
C ILE A 94 5.35 19.97 14.92
N ALA A 95 5.18 18.67 15.16
CA ALA A 95 6.24 17.68 14.97
C ALA A 95 6.75 17.67 13.52
N THR A 96 5.85 17.77 12.53
CA THR A 96 6.23 17.85 11.11
C THR A 96 7.06 19.09 10.81
N LEU A 97 6.63 20.25 11.29
CA LEU A 97 7.35 21.51 11.09
C LEU A 97 8.74 21.48 11.75
N LEU A 98 8.82 20.99 12.98
CA LEU A 98 10.09 20.83 13.69
C LEU A 98 11.00 19.81 12.98
N ALA A 99 10.46 18.67 12.55
CA ALA A 99 11.22 17.67 11.82
C ALA A 99 11.82 18.25 10.53
N LEU A 100 11.06 19.02 9.76
CA LEU A 100 11.57 19.70 8.57
C LEU A 100 12.60 20.78 8.92
N ALA A 101 12.32 21.63 9.92
CA ALA A 101 13.21 22.71 10.33
C ALA A 101 14.56 22.20 10.85
N ILE A 102 14.59 21.03 11.49
CA ILE A 102 15.81 20.40 12.01
C ILE A 102 16.51 19.57 10.93
N SER A 103 15.77 18.75 10.19
CA SER A 103 16.35 17.81 9.22
C SER A 103 16.85 18.51 7.96
N TYR A 104 16.20 19.61 7.53
CA TYR A 104 16.63 20.34 6.33
C TYR A 104 18.07 20.86 6.51
N PRO A 105 18.43 21.65 7.53
CA PRO A 105 19.81 22.06 7.76
C PRO A 105 20.77 20.88 7.90
N LEU A 106 20.40 19.84 8.68
CA LEU A 106 21.25 18.67 8.90
C LEU A 106 21.58 17.92 7.61
N ALA A 107 20.68 17.93 6.62
CA ALA A 107 20.92 17.29 5.33
C ALA A 107 21.85 18.08 4.39
N TYR A 108 22.09 19.38 4.67
CA TYR A 108 22.98 20.24 3.90
C TYR A 108 24.29 20.61 4.63
N MET A 109 24.52 20.03 5.81
CA MET A 109 25.81 20.05 6.51
C MET A 109 26.61 18.81 6.15
#